data_AF-A0A6L3K4C8-F1
#
_entry.id   AF-A0A6L3K4C8-F1
#
_cell.length_a   1.000
_cell.length_b   1.000
_cell.length_c   1.000
_cell.angle_alpha   90.00
_cell.angle_beta   90.00
_cell.angle_gamma   90.00
#
_symmetry.space_group_name_H-M   'P 1'
#
loop_
_entity.id
_entity.type
_entity.pdbx_description
1 polymer ?
#
loop_
_entity_poly.entity_id
_entity_poly.type
_entity_poly.pdbx_seq_one_letter_code
_entity_poly.pdbx_strand_id
1 'polypeptide(L)'
;MKQYSLVVILHICLLAILSVGVYVLYCADLWFSMLITFLFLLGTGIRLYYIQMKQLQMMRRLTDSLRYNDMTQAFRPPYKNKLMTEMAVELSETLQAFRARLLEEEIKHQYYESLLNKVDTAVLVTDMSGRIEWLNRAATAQLGQDPQLPAELLSLPSGETQVIRIHRNGTTLEMAVATTLFVARGMERRLISLKNIHSVLERNEMEAWQKLIRVLTHEIMNSITPIISLSETLSERGVPVTLKDAAGEKEYAVMLQAMQTIHRRSKGLLGFVENYRRLTRLPAPVCASVPVRELFTDLQKLFPDETIHFELPPLEKTLDVDRAQIEQVLINLLKNAREASARRETPKIEVKAVFAPKVTSSLTAWRCTITVRDNGEGILPEVQDKIFVPFFTTKTAGSGIGLSLCKQIMNQHGGNITVYSEPGKGSCFTLQFC
;
A
#
# COMPACT_ATOMS: atom_id res chain seq x y z
N MET A 1 20.25 55.25 26.33
CA MET A 1 21.57 55.16 27.01
C MET A 1 21.96 56.45 27.72
N LYS A 2 22.04 57.60 27.03
CA LYS A 2 22.62 58.83 27.58
C LYS A 2 22.02 59.30 28.91
N GLN A 3 20.70 59.24 29.13
CA GLN A 3 20.08 59.79 30.35
C GLN A 3 20.30 58.95 31.62
N TYR A 4 20.22 57.61 31.55
CA TYR A 4 20.48 56.76 32.73
C TYR A 4 21.97 56.73 33.08
N SER A 5 22.84 56.65 32.07
CA SER A 5 24.28 56.80 32.30
C SER A 5 24.59 58.17 32.89
N LEU A 6 23.93 59.25 32.43
CA LEU A 6 24.10 60.59 33.01
C LEU A 6 23.64 60.65 34.46
N VAL A 7 22.53 60.00 34.81
CA VAL A 7 22.03 59.97 36.20
C VAL A 7 22.98 59.17 37.09
N VAL A 8 23.46 58.01 36.65
CA VAL A 8 24.43 57.22 37.41
C VAL A 8 25.77 57.97 37.54
N ILE A 9 26.26 58.55 36.45
CA ILE A 9 27.47 59.39 36.45
C ILE A 9 27.28 60.58 37.38
N LEU A 10 26.13 61.26 37.36
CA LEU A 10 25.82 62.38 38.25
C LEU A 10 25.81 61.95 39.72
N HIS A 11 25.27 60.76 40.04
CA HIS A 11 25.30 60.23 41.41
C HIS A 11 26.74 59.86 41.83
N ILE A 12 27.56 59.31 40.94
CA ILE A 12 28.97 59.01 41.20
C ILE A 12 29.76 60.32 41.41
N CYS A 13 29.55 61.33 40.57
CA CYS A 13 30.15 62.65 40.73
C CYS A 13 29.70 63.34 42.02
N LEU A 14 28.42 63.24 42.38
CA LEU A 14 27.88 63.78 43.62
C LEU A 14 28.49 63.09 44.85
N LEU A 15 28.65 61.75 44.82
CA LEU A 15 29.35 61.00 45.86
C LEU A 15 30.80 61.44 45.99
N ALA A 16 31.51 61.63 44.87
CA ALA A 16 32.89 62.12 44.87
C ALA A 16 33.00 63.54 45.45
N ILE A 17 32.10 64.45 45.07
CA ILE A 17 32.06 65.83 45.59
C ILE A 17 31.73 65.85 47.08
N LEU A 18 30.74 65.07 47.53
CA LEU A 18 30.39 64.96 48.95
C LEU A 18 31.54 64.36 49.77
N SER A 19 32.27 63.39 49.21
CA SER A 19 33.44 62.79 49.86
C SER A 19 34.57 63.82 50.05
N VAL A 20 34.87 64.60 49.01
CA VAL A 20 35.83 65.71 49.10
C VAL A 20 35.34 66.79 50.07
N GLY A 21 34.04 67.11 50.08
CA GLY A 21 33.43 68.07 50.99
C GLY A 21 33.56 67.65 52.46
N VAL A 22 33.34 66.38 52.78
CA VAL A 22 33.55 65.82 54.13
C VAL A 22 35.03 65.96 54.54
N TYR A 23 35.97 65.68 53.63
CA TYR A 23 37.40 65.81 53.89
C TYR A 23 37.83 67.27 54.15
N VAL A 24 37.36 68.22 53.33
CA VAL A 24 37.68 69.66 53.52
C VAL A 24 37.07 70.19 54.82
N LEU A 25 35.84 69.79 55.17
CA LEU A 25 35.19 70.18 56.42
C LEU A 25 35.88 69.58 57.66
N TYR A 26 36.50 68.40 57.52
CA TYR A 26 37.35 67.81 58.55
C TYR A 26 38.60 68.64 58.82
N CYS A 27 39.29 69.11 57.77
CA CYS A 27 40.45 69.98 57.94
C CYS A 27 40.11 71.36 58.53
N ALA A 28 38.84 71.80 58.45
CA ALA A 28 38.39 73.10 58.94
C ALA A 28 37.74 73.06 60.36
N ASP A 29 37.79 71.92 61.06
CA ASP A 29 37.22 71.71 62.41
C ASP A 29 35.69 71.99 62.53
N LEU A 30 34.96 71.93 61.42
CA LEU A 30 33.50 72.14 61.37
C LEU A 30 32.72 70.82 61.53
N TRP A 31 32.76 70.25 62.73
CA TRP A 31 32.20 68.92 63.06
C TRP A 31 30.71 68.76 62.70
N PHE A 32 29.87 69.79 62.91
CA PHE A 32 28.43 69.71 62.64
C PHE A 32 28.12 69.61 61.13
N SER A 33 28.82 70.39 60.30
CA SER A 33 28.65 70.40 58.85
C SER A 33 29.17 69.11 58.21
N MET A 34 30.23 68.53 58.76
CA MET A 34 30.76 67.23 58.35
C MET A 34 29.73 66.10 58.57
N LEU A 35 29.07 66.07 59.74
CA LEU A 35 28.05 65.07 60.04
C LEU A 35 26.90 65.10 59.02
N ILE A 36 26.42 66.30 58.69
CA ILE A 36 25.32 66.49 57.73
C ILE A 36 25.74 66.01 56.33
N THR A 37 26.91 66.41 55.85
CA THR A 37 27.42 66.02 54.52
C THR A 37 27.68 64.50 54.42
N PHE A 38 28.15 63.88 55.51
CA PHE A 38 28.30 62.43 55.60
C PHE A 38 26.96 61.70 55.53
N LEU A 39 25.91 62.19 56.20
CA LEU A 39 24.57 61.60 56.11
C LEU A 39 24.00 61.68 54.68
N PHE A 40 24.24 62.79 53.96
CA PHE A 40 23.87 62.90 52.55
C PHE A 40 24.64 61.93 51.65
N LEU A 41 25.93 61.73 51.90
CA LEU A 41 26.75 60.74 51.18
C LEU A 41 26.22 59.32 51.40
N LEU A 42 25.91 58.95 52.65
CA LEU A 42 25.35 57.66 52.99
C LEU A 42 23.97 57.45 52.32
N GLY A 43 23.10 58.46 52.36
CA GLY A 43 21.77 58.40 51.75
C GLY A 43 21.82 58.24 50.22
N THR A 44 22.73 58.93 49.54
CA THR A 44 22.93 58.78 48.08
C THR A 44 23.51 57.43 47.70
N GLY A 45 24.45 56.89 48.50
CA GLY A 45 24.99 55.54 48.33
C GLY A 45 23.93 54.45 48.50
N ILE A 46 23.14 54.52 49.58
CA ILE A 46 22.02 53.59 49.84
C ILE A 46 21.02 53.63 48.67
N ARG A 47 20.65 54.82 48.20
CA ARG A 47 19.73 54.97 47.07
C ARG A 47 20.24 54.31 45.79
N LEU A 48 21.54 54.44 45.48
CA LEU A 48 22.15 53.81 44.31
C LEU A 48 22.15 52.28 44.44
N TYR A 49 22.49 51.75 45.61
CA TYR A 49 22.45 50.32 45.90
C TYR A 49 21.04 49.73 45.72
N TYR A 50 20.01 50.41 46.22
CA TYR A 50 18.62 49.99 46.05
C TYR A 50 18.19 49.92 44.57
N ILE A 51 18.63 50.88 43.74
CA ILE A 51 18.32 50.87 42.29
C ILE A 51 18.96 49.67 41.60
N GLN A 52 20.23 49.38 41.88
CA GLN A 52 20.96 48.27 41.26
C GLN A 52 20.41 46.90 41.70
N MET A 53 20.10 46.75 42.98
CA MET A 53 19.54 45.50 43.52
C MET A 53 18.18 45.16 42.87
N LYS A 54 17.36 46.17 42.59
CA LYS A 54 16.06 45.98 41.94
C LYS A 54 16.18 45.56 40.47
N GLN A 55 17.18 46.06 39.75
CA GLN A 55 17.49 45.58 38.38
C GLN A 55 17.98 44.13 38.40
N LEU A 56 18.87 43.78 39.33
CA LEU A 56 19.39 42.42 39.46
C LEU A 56 18.28 41.42 39.78
N GLN A 57 17.30 41.81 40.59
CA GLN A 57 16.11 40.99 40.87
C GLN A 57 15.26 40.72 39.62
N MET A 58 15.11 41.70 38.72
CA MET A 58 14.36 41.51 37.47
C MET A 58 15.07 40.48 36.56
N MET A 59 16.39 40.57 36.40
CA MET A 59 17.18 39.61 35.62
C MET A 59 17.16 38.21 36.25
N ARG A 60 17.23 38.11 37.58
CA ARG A 60 17.10 36.82 38.27
C ARG A 60 15.74 36.16 38.00
N ARG A 61 14.64 36.93 38.05
CA ARG A 61 13.32 36.42 37.70
C ARG A 61 13.25 35.89 36.28
N LEU A 62 13.91 36.55 35.32
CA LEU A 62 13.97 36.05 33.95
C LEU A 62 14.70 34.71 33.87
N THR A 63 15.85 34.59 34.53
CA THR A 63 16.59 33.33 34.58
C THR A 63 15.79 32.23 35.28
N ASP A 64 15.09 32.55 36.37
CA ASP A 64 14.26 31.59 37.10
C ASP A 64 13.05 31.16 36.25
N SER A 65 12.37 32.10 35.58
CA SER A 65 11.30 31.78 34.63
C SER A 65 11.77 30.84 33.53
N LEU A 66 12.96 31.06 32.95
CA LEU A 66 13.55 30.17 31.94
C LEU A 66 13.91 28.79 32.52
N ARG A 67 14.48 28.76 33.73
CA ARG A 67 14.93 27.52 34.37
C ARG A 67 13.77 26.63 34.82
N TYR A 68 12.69 27.22 35.32
CA TYR A 68 11.53 26.50 35.84
C TYR A 68 10.38 26.42 34.85
N ASN A 69 10.58 26.87 33.60
CA ASN A 69 9.59 26.91 32.52
C ASN A 69 8.29 27.65 32.89
N ASP A 70 8.32 28.50 33.92
CA ASP A 70 7.21 29.37 34.34
C ASP A 70 7.27 30.69 33.55
N MET A 71 6.86 30.61 32.29
CA MET A 71 6.81 31.70 31.31
C MET A 71 5.53 32.56 31.45
N THR A 72 4.77 32.42 32.53
CA THR A 72 3.51 33.18 32.73
C THR A 72 3.72 34.56 33.35
N GLN A 73 4.93 34.83 33.85
CA GLN A 73 5.26 36.03 34.59
C GLN A 73 5.38 37.25 33.66
N ALA A 74 4.57 38.27 33.90
CA ALA A 74 4.72 39.57 33.26
C ALA A 74 5.85 40.37 33.95
N PHE A 75 6.83 40.84 33.16
CA PHE A 75 7.92 41.65 33.69
C PHE A 75 7.42 43.08 33.92
N ARG A 76 7.63 43.58 35.14
CA ARG A 76 7.30 44.96 35.49
C ARG A 76 8.57 45.79 35.58
N PRO A 77 8.57 47.04 35.08
CA PRO A 77 9.75 47.89 35.15
C PRO A 77 10.13 48.15 36.62
N PRO A 78 11.41 48.02 37.00
CA PRO A 78 11.86 48.25 38.37
C PRO A 78 11.68 49.71 38.80
N TYR A 79 11.65 50.67 37.88
CA TYR A 79 11.39 52.08 38.18
C TYR A 79 10.79 52.80 36.97
N LYS A 80 10.10 53.93 37.22
CA LYS A 80 9.46 54.76 36.19
C LYS A 80 10.52 55.47 35.33
N ASN A 81 11.07 54.76 34.35
CA ASN A 81 11.96 55.29 33.33
C ASN A 81 11.56 54.65 31.99
N LYS A 82 11.43 55.47 30.94
CA LYS A 82 11.07 55.04 29.59
C LYS A 82 11.85 53.81 29.13
N LEU A 83 13.17 53.80 29.34
CA LEU A 83 14.05 52.70 28.89
C LEU A 83 13.80 51.38 29.64
N MET A 84 13.50 51.43 30.94
CA MET A 84 13.20 50.21 31.71
C MET A 84 11.79 49.69 31.44
N THR A 85 10.86 50.59 31.11
CA THR A 85 9.54 50.21 30.61
C THR A 85 9.66 49.53 29.26
N GLU A 86 10.43 50.10 28.31
CA GLU A 86 10.72 49.49 27.01
C GLU A 86 11.34 48.09 27.17
N MET A 87 12.39 47.96 27.99
CA MET A 87 13.05 46.68 28.25
C MET A 87 12.11 45.63 28.90
N ALA A 88 11.26 46.04 29.84
CA ALA A 88 10.30 45.13 30.46
C ALA A 88 9.22 44.65 29.48
N VAL A 89 8.80 45.53 28.56
CA VAL A 89 7.86 45.19 27.47
C VAL A 89 8.53 44.24 26.48
N GLU A 90 9.72 44.57 25.97
CA GLU A 90 10.47 43.72 25.03
C GLU A 90 10.74 42.32 25.61
N LEU A 91 11.14 42.24 26.89
CA LEU A 91 11.34 40.94 27.56
C LEU A 91 10.05 40.15 27.72
N SER A 92 8.93 40.82 28.00
CA SER A 92 7.64 40.14 28.12
C SER A 92 7.15 39.63 26.75
N GLU A 93 7.29 40.44 25.70
CA GLU A 93 6.92 40.08 24.33
C GLU A 93 7.76 38.91 23.79
N THR A 94 9.08 38.94 24.01
CA THR A 94 9.98 37.86 23.58
C THR A 94 9.70 36.54 24.29
N LEU A 95 9.41 36.56 25.60
CA LEU A 95 9.01 35.35 26.33
C LEU A 95 7.66 34.82 25.87
N GLN A 96 6.70 35.69 25.57
CA GLN A 96 5.41 35.30 25.03
C GLN A 96 5.57 34.64 23.65
N ALA A 97 6.40 35.21 22.77
CA ALA A 97 6.69 34.64 21.46
C ALA A 97 7.41 33.28 21.57
N PHE A 98 8.37 33.15 22.48
CA PHE A 98 9.07 31.90 22.74
C PHE A 98 8.11 30.81 23.24
N ARG A 99 7.24 31.13 24.20
CA ARG A 99 6.20 30.23 24.69
C ARG A 99 5.24 29.79 23.59
N ALA A 100 4.79 30.73 22.75
CA ALA A 100 3.90 30.41 21.64
C ALA A 100 4.55 29.39 20.69
N ARG A 101 5.84 29.53 20.41
CA ARG A 101 6.59 28.59 19.57
C ARG A 101 6.73 27.19 20.21
N LEU A 102 7.01 27.11 21.51
CA LEU A 102 7.07 25.83 22.22
C LEU A 102 5.70 25.13 22.25
N LEU A 103 4.62 25.88 22.50
CA LEU A 103 3.26 25.34 22.44
C LEU A 103 2.92 24.84 21.03
N GLU A 104 3.32 25.56 19.99
CA GLU A 104 3.10 25.13 18.61
C GLU A 104 3.86 23.83 18.29
N GLU A 105 5.10 23.68 18.76
CA GLU A 105 5.87 22.43 18.61
C GLU A 105 5.22 21.26 19.37
N GLU A 106 4.78 21.47 20.60
CA GLU A 106 4.10 20.46 21.42
C GLU A 106 2.77 20.03 20.78
N ILE A 107 1.97 20.99 20.31
CA ILE A 107 0.71 20.73 19.60
C ILE A 107 0.99 19.95 18.32
N LYS A 108 2.02 20.30 17.55
CA LYS A 108 2.42 19.54 16.35
C LYS A 108 2.80 18.11 16.72
N HIS A 109 3.59 17.90 17.77
CA HIS A 109 3.98 16.56 18.22
C HIS A 109 2.75 15.72 18.56
N GLN A 110 1.85 16.24 19.40
CA GLN A 110 0.61 15.57 19.78
C GLN A 110 -0.32 15.31 18.58
N TYR A 111 -0.39 16.25 17.64
CA TYR A 111 -1.17 16.10 16.41
C TYR A 111 -0.66 14.94 15.55
N TYR A 112 0.65 14.87 15.30
CA TYR A 112 1.24 13.78 14.52
C TYR A 112 1.13 12.42 15.24
N GLU A 113 1.33 12.38 16.55
CA GLU A 113 1.14 11.17 17.34
C GLU A 113 -0.30 10.67 17.26
N SER A 114 -1.28 11.58 17.39
CA SER A 114 -2.71 11.26 17.27
C SER A 114 -3.09 10.78 15.87
N LEU A 115 -2.55 11.40 14.81
CA LEU A 115 -2.76 10.93 13.43
C LEU A 115 -2.23 9.51 13.24
N LEU A 116 -0.99 9.24 13.68
CA LEU A 116 -0.37 7.93 13.53
C LEU A 116 -1.07 6.83 14.35
N ASN A 117 -1.63 7.19 15.50
CA ASN A 117 -2.37 6.26 16.37
C ASN A 117 -3.82 6.00 15.92
N LYS A 118 -4.39 6.82 15.03
CA LYS A 118 -5.70 6.59 14.42
C LYS A 118 -5.65 5.66 13.20
N VAL A 119 -4.47 5.49 12.60
CA VAL A 119 -4.30 4.64 11.41
C VAL A 119 -4.26 3.18 11.83
N ASP A 120 -5.09 2.34 11.19
CA ASP A 120 -5.16 0.89 11.46
C ASP A 120 -3.93 0.12 10.95
N THR A 121 -3.11 0.76 10.12
CA THR A 121 -1.83 0.21 9.66
C THR A 121 -0.82 0.29 10.80
N ALA A 122 -0.18 -0.84 11.10
CA ALA A 122 0.90 -0.90 12.07
C ALA A 122 2.14 -0.24 11.47
N VAL A 123 2.66 0.78 12.15
CA VAL A 123 3.85 1.54 11.73
C VAL A 123 4.89 1.46 12.83
N LEU A 124 6.12 1.12 12.45
CA LEU A 124 7.24 1.00 13.37
C LEU A 124 8.51 1.58 12.76
N VAL A 125 9.34 2.18 13.61
CA VAL A 125 10.64 2.74 13.23
C VAL A 125 11.74 1.93 13.90
N THR A 126 12.70 1.47 13.12
CA THR A 126 13.87 0.74 13.61
C THR A 126 15.17 1.41 13.21
N ASP A 127 16.22 1.15 14.00
CA ASP A 127 17.59 1.38 13.58
C ASP A 127 18.06 0.32 12.57
N MET A 128 19.25 0.49 12.01
CA MET A 128 19.84 -0.47 11.07
C MET A 128 20.24 -1.81 11.74
N SER A 129 20.30 -1.87 13.07
CA SER A 129 20.54 -3.10 13.83
C SER A 129 19.26 -3.90 14.12
N GLY A 130 18.08 -3.33 13.80
CA GLY A 130 16.77 -3.92 14.05
C GLY A 130 16.15 -3.58 15.41
N ARG A 131 16.75 -2.65 16.17
CA ARG A 131 16.17 -2.14 17.43
C ARG A 131 15.01 -1.21 17.11
N ILE A 132 13.87 -1.44 17.75
CA ILE A 132 12.68 -0.61 17.62
C ILE A 132 12.86 0.68 18.42
N GLU A 133 12.75 1.82 17.74
CA GLU A 133 12.77 3.15 18.38
C GLU A 133 11.35 3.68 18.63
N TRP A 134 10.39 3.28 17.81
CA TRP A 134 9.02 3.78 17.91
C TRP A 134 7.99 2.82 17.30
N LEU A 135 6.80 2.78 17.91
CA LEU A 135 5.64 1.96 17.50
C LEU A 135 4.36 2.81 17.61
N ASN A 136 3.48 2.71 16.61
CA ASN A 136 2.11 3.22 16.76
C ASN A 136 1.22 2.23 17.51
N ARG A 137 0.05 2.70 17.96
CA ARG A 137 -0.94 1.89 18.67
C ARG A 137 -1.31 0.60 17.93
N ALA A 138 -1.49 0.67 16.61
CA ALA A 138 -1.81 -0.50 15.80
C ALA A 138 -0.67 -1.52 15.78
N ALA A 139 0.59 -1.07 15.70
CA ALA A 139 1.76 -1.92 15.79
C ALA A 139 1.87 -2.59 17.16
N THR A 140 1.66 -1.87 18.25
CA THR A 140 1.66 -2.45 19.60
C THR A 140 0.56 -3.51 19.76
N ALA A 141 -0.63 -3.28 19.19
CA ALA A 141 -1.72 -4.25 19.22
C ALA A 141 -1.42 -5.52 18.41
N GLN A 142 -0.79 -5.38 17.23
CA GLN A 142 -0.50 -6.48 16.31
C GLN A 142 0.79 -7.24 16.65
N LEU A 143 1.82 -6.56 17.12
CA LEU A 143 3.17 -7.09 17.41
C LEU A 143 3.44 -7.29 18.90
N GLY A 144 2.62 -6.75 19.81
CA GLY A 144 2.85 -6.80 21.25
C GLY A 144 3.84 -5.73 21.75
N GLN A 145 4.07 -5.68 23.07
CA GLN A 145 4.90 -4.63 23.70
C GLN A 145 6.42 -4.83 23.50
N ASP A 146 6.88 -6.04 23.18
CA ASP A 146 8.31 -6.33 23.01
C ASP A 146 8.55 -7.25 21.80
N PRO A 147 8.39 -6.73 20.56
CA PRO A 147 8.55 -7.54 19.36
C PRO A 147 10.04 -7.79 19.08
N GLN A 148 10.50 -9.03 19.23
CA GLN A 148 11.62 -9.48 18.41
C GLN A 148 11.12 -9.58 16.98
N LEU A 149 11.47 -8.60 16.15
CA LEU A 149 11.13 -8.62 14.73
C LEU A 149 11.79 -9.85 14.09
N PRO A 150 11.04 -10.68 13.34
CA PRO A 150 11.63 -11.72 12.51
C PRO A 150 12.74 -11.14 11.63
N ALA A 151 13.87 -11.85 11.52
CA ALA A 151 15.00 -11.44 10.69
C ALA A 151 14.59 -11.17 9.22
N GLU A 152 13.52 -11.82 8.77
CA GLU A 152 12.88 -11.62 7.47
C GLU A 152 12.49 -10.17 7.21
N LEU A 153 11.91 -9.47 8.20
CA LEU A 153 11.53 -8.04 8.09
C LEU A 153 12.75 -7.10 7.98
N LEU A 154 13.91 -7.54 8.46
CA LEU A 154 15.16 -6.78 8.42
C LEU A 154 15.92 -6.95 7.10
N SER A 155 15.55 -7.93 6.28
CA SER A 155 16.21 -8.24 5.00
C SER A 155 15.48 -7.70 3.76
N LEU A 156 14.34 -7.02 3.96
CA LEU A 156 13.49 -6.58 2.86
C LEU A 156 14.09 -5.41 2.05
N PRO A 157 13.99 -5.45 0.71
CA PRO A 157 14.38 -4.32 -0.13
C PRO A 157 13.48 -3.11 0.14
N SER A 158 14.07 -1.91 0.13
CA SER A 158 13.33 -0.66 0.32
C SER A 158 12.46 -0.35 -0.89
N GLY A 159 11.21 0.06 -0.66
CA GLY A 159 10.29 0.57 -1.69
C GLY A 159 9.36 -0.45 -2.34
N GLU A 160 9.52 -1.75 -2.08
CA GLU A 160 8.59 -2.78 -2.53
C GLU A 160 7.66 -3.23 -1.41
N THR A 161 6.39 -3.49 -1.76
CA THR A 161 5.43 -4.11 -0.84
C THR A 161 5.47 -5.61 -1.02
N GLN A 162 5.77 -6.36 0.03
CA GLN A 162 5.81 -7.81 0.03
C GLN A 162 4.77 -8.38 0.99
N VAL A 163 4.17 -9.52 0.63
CA VAL A 163 3.22 -10.22 1.50
C VAL A 163 3.98 -11.29 2.27
N ILE A 164 3.95 -11.22 3.60
CA ILE A 164 4.63 -12.14 4.50
C ILE A 164 3.60 -12.83 5.38
N ARG A 165 3.78 -14.13 5.60
CA ARG A 165 2.95 -14.94 6.49
C ARG A 165 3.60 -15.01 7.87
N ILE A 166 3.02 -14.31 8.83
CA ILE A 166 3.49 -14.30 10.22
C ILE A 166 2.65 -15.29 11.01
N HIS A 167 3.28 -16.30 11.60
CA HIS A 167 2.62 -17.28 12.45
C HIS A 167 2.70 -16.81 13.90
N ARG A 168 1.57 -16.51 14.55
CA ARG A 168 1.53 -16.03 15.94
C ARG A 168 0.35 -16.63 16.69
N ASN A 169 0.57 -17.17 17.89
CA ASN A 169 -0.48 -17.75 18.75
C ASN A 169 -1.38 -18.79 18.04
N GLY A 170 -0.82 -19.57 17.11
CA GLY A 170 -1.58 -20.58 16.35
C GLY A 170 -2.42 -20.03 15.18
N THR A 171 -2.41 -18.71 14.93
CA THR A 171 -3.02 -18.10 13.74
C THR A 171 -1.96 -17.60 12.77
N THR A 172 -2.17 -17.88 11.48
CA THR A 172 -1.32 -17.37 10.39
C THR A 172 -1.92 -16.07 9.89
N LEU A 173 -1.19 -14.97 10.09
CA LEU A 173 -1.57 -13.64 9.63
C LEU A 173 -0.85 -13.34 8.32
N GLU A 174 -1.61 -13.03 7.26
CA GLU A 174 -1.06 -12.54 6.00
C GLU A 174 -0.94 -11.02 6.05
N MET A 175 0.30 -10.54 6.05
CA MET A 175 0.65 -9.14 6.27
C MET A 175 1.32 -8.57 5.03
N ALA A 176 0.79 -7.46 4.50
CA ALA A 176 1.50 -6.64 3.53
C ALA A 176 2.51 -5.76 4.27
N VAL A 177 3.78 -5.91 3.93
CA VAL A 177 4.91 -5.23 4.55
C VAL A 177 5.54 -4.31 3.51
N ALA A 178 5.72 -3.04 3.86
CA ALA A 178 6.51 -2.11 3.07
C ALA A 178 7.56 -1.44 3.96
N THR A 179 8.78 -1.33 3.43
CA THR A 179 9.93 -0.75 4.14
C THR A 179 10.45 0.46 3.38
N THR A 180 10.64 1.56 4.10
CA THR A 180 11.20 2.81 3.57
C THR A 180 12.37 3.26 4.42
N LEU A 181 13.50 3.56 3.79
CA LEU A 181 14.68 4.12 4.45
C LEU A 181 14.58 5.66 4.50
N PHE A 182 14.94 6.25 5.64
CA PHE A 182 15.04 7.69 5.80
C PHE A 182 16.18 8.07 6.75
N VAL A 183 16.66 9.31 6.66
CA VAL A 183 17.73 9.82 7.55
C VAL A 183 17.13 10.74 8.60
N ALA A 184 17.33 10.41 9.87
CA ALA A 184 16.92 11.22 11.01
C ALA A 184 18.13 11.53 11.89
N ARG A 185 18.36 12.82 12.19
CA ARG A 185 19.50 13.28 13.00
C ARG A 185 20.87 12.76 12.50
N GLY A 186 21.03 12.61 11.19
CA GLY A 186 22.26 12.11 10.56
C GLY A 186 22.46 10.59 10.62
N MET A 187 21.49 9.83 11.13
CA MET A 187 21.53 8.37 11.14
C MET A 187 20.44 7.78 10.26
N GLU A 188 20.75 6.69 9.57
CA GLU A 188 19.77 5.94 8.79
C GLU A 188 18.79 5.21 9.71
N ARG A 189 17.51 5.26 9.33
CA ARG A 189 16.37 4.66 10.00
C ARG A 189 15.48 3.97 8.99
N ARG A 190 14.79 2.93 9.44
CA ARG A 190 13.81 2.18 8.65
C ARG A 190 12.42 2.44 9.19
N LEU A 191 11.53 2.85 8.30
CA LEU A 191 10.10 2.89 8.55
C LEU A 191 9.49 1.62 7.96
N ILE A 192 8.90 0.78 8.80
CA ILE A 192 8.23 -0.45 8.38
C ILE A 192 6.74 -0.27 8.62
N SER A 193 5.95 -0.46 7.57
CA SER A 193 4.48 -0.48 7.64
C SER A 193 3.96 -1.88 7.41
N LEU A 194 3.06 -2.32 8.28
CA LEU A 194 2.45 -3.65 8.30
C LEU A 194 0.93 -3.49 8.21
N LYS A 195 0.32 -4.08 7.19
CA LYS A 195 -1.13 -4.07 7.00
C LYS A 195 -1.65 -5.50 6.93
N ASN A 196 -2.58 -5.84 7.81
CA ASN A 196 -3.30 -7.10 7.72
C ASN A 196 -4.21 -7.07 6.47
N ILE A 197 -3.96 -7.99 5.54
CA ILE A 197 -4.75 -8.12 4.30
C ILE A 197 -5.64 -9.36 4.31
N HIS A 198 -5.56 -10.20 5.36
CA HIS A 198 -6.29 -11.45 5.45
C HIS A 198 -7.80 -11.26 5.33
N SER A 199 -8.40 -10.32 6.06
CA SER A 199 -9.85 -10.07 6.00
C SER A 199 -10.34 -9.54 4.66
N VAL A 200 -9.48 -8.83 3.92
CA VAL A 200 -9.78 -8.34 2.57
C VAL A 200 -9.69 -9.49 1.56
N LEU A 201 -8.68 -10.36 1.71
CA LEU A 201 -8.53 -11.57 0.90
C LEU A 201 -9.69 -12.53 1.13
N GLU A 202 -10.03 -12.87 2.38
CA GLU A 202 -11.17 -13.75 2.70
C GLU A 202 -12.49 -13.20 2.16
N ARG A 203 -12.72 -11.88 2.27
CA ARG A 203 -13.92 -11.25 1.71
C ARG A 203 -13.96 -11.40 0.18
N ASN A 204 -12.85 -11.09 -0.50
CA ASN A 204 -12.75 -11.24 -1.95
C ASN A 204 -12.92 -12.70 -2.39
N GLU A 205 -12.34 -13.65 -1.66
CA GLU A 205 -12.51 -15.08 -1.90
C GLU A 205 -13.95 -15.52 -1.68
N MET A 206 -14.60 -15.09 -0.58
CA MET A 206 -16.00 -15.41 -0.29
C MET A 206 -16.93 -14.80 -1.35
N GLU A 207 -16.72 -13.56 -1.79
CA GLU A 207 -17.49 -12.94 -2.86
C GLU A 207 -17.31 -13.69 -4.20
N ALA A 208 -16.07 -14.08 -4.53
CA ALA A 208 -15.79 -14.91 -5.70
C ALA A 208 -16.48 -16.28 -5.58
N TRP A 209 -16.43 -16.92 -4.42
CA TRP A 209 -17.11 -18.17 -4.12
C TRP A 209 -18.63 -18.06 -4.25
N GLN A 210 -19.25 -17.03 -3.68
CA GLN A 210 -20.68 -16.79 -3.80
C GLN A 210 -21.09 -16.57 -5.26
N LYS A 211 -20.29 -15.83 -6.01
CA LYS A 211 -20.52 -15.61 -7.45
C LYS A 211 -20.44 -16.92 -8.22
N LEU A 212 -19.46 -17.77 -7.93
CA LEU A 212 -19.33 -19.10 -8.52
C LEU A 212 -20.53 -19.99 -8.17
N ILE A 213 -20.93 -20.05 -6.89
CA ILE A 213 -22.11 -20.83 -6.46
C ILE A 213 -23.37 -20.36 -7.20
N ARG A 214 -23.57 -19.04 -7.34
CA ARG A 214 -24.74 -18.51 -8.06
C ARG A 214 -24.76 -18.95 -9.52
N VAL A 215 -23.61 -18.92 -10.21
CA VAL A 215 -23.49 -19.39 -11.59
C VAL A 215 -23.74 -20.90 -11.68
N LEU A 216 -23.12 -21.69 -10.79
CA LEU A 216 -23.33 -23.14 -10.70
C LEU A 216 -24.81 -23.49 -10.53
N THR A 217 -25.48 -22.87 -9.55
CA THR A 217 -26.90 -23.11 -9.28
C THR A 217 -27.76 -22.74 -10.48
N HIS A 218 -27.49 -21.61 -11.13
CA HIS A 218 -28.24 -21.19 -12.32
C HIS A 218 -28.09 -22.18 -13.48
N GLU A 219 -26.86 -22.63 -13.80
CA GLU A 219 -26.60 -23.58 -14.90
C GLU A 219 -27.16 -24.99 -14.61
N ILE A 220 -27.06 -25.44 -13.35
CA ILE A 220 -27.63 -26.71 -12.90
C ILE A 220 -29.15 -26.66 -13.03
N MET A 221 -29.81 -25.64 -12.47
CA MET A 221 -31.28 -25.51 -12.49
C MET A 221 -31.80 -25.36 -13.92
N ASN A 222 -31.16 -24.54 -14.76
CA ASN A 222 -31.55 -24.35 -16.16
C ASN A 222 -31.46 -25.63 -17.01
N SER A 223 -30.62 -26.58 -16.59
CA SER A 223 -30.48 -27.87 -17.26
C SER A 223 -31.41 -28.92 -16.67
N ILE A 224 -31.50 -29.01 -15.34
CA ILE A 224 -32.30 -30.03 -14.63
C ILE A 224 -33.80 -29.78 -14.74
N THR A 225 -34.28 -28.54 -14.59
CA THR A 225 -35.72 -28.26 -14.56
C THR A 225 -36.45 -28.73 -15.84
N PRO A 226 -35.94 -28.46 -17.07
CA PRO A 226 -36.56 -28.99 -18.28
C PRO A 226 -36.43 -30.51 -18.41
N ILE A 227 -35.34 -31.11 -17.90
CA ILE A 227 -35.17 -32.57 -17.91
C ILE A 227 -36.26 -33.23 -17.08
N ILE A 228 -36.48 -32.76 -15.85
CA ILE A 228 -37.50 -33.31 -14.95
C ILE A 228 -38.89 -33.13 -15.58
N SER A 229 -39.27 -31.91 -15.95
CA SER A 229 -40.61 -31.63 -16.47
C SER A 229 -40.94 -32.40 -17.75
N LEU A 230 -40.00 -32.50 -18.70
CA LEU A 230 -40.21 -33.27 -19.93
C LEU A 230 -40.20 -34.77 -19.66
N SER A 231 -39.33 -35.25 -18.75
CA SER A 231 -39.30 -36.68 -18.40
C SER A 231 -40.58 -37.11 -17.69
N GLU A 232 -41.13 -36.26 -16.83
CA GLU A 232 -42.41 -36.46 -16.15
C GLU A 232 -43.56 -36.49 -17.17
N THR A 233 -43.63 -35.50 -18.07
CA THR A 233 -44.62 -35.46 -19.16
C THR A 233 -44.59 -36.72 -20.02
N LEU A 234 -43.39 -37.25 -20.30
CA LEU A 234 -43.20 -38.47 -21.08
C LEU A 234 -43.57 -39.74 -20.30
N SER A 235 -43.28 -39.77 -19.01
CA SER A 235 -43.67 -40.87 -18.13
C SER A 235 -45.19 -40.94 -17.92
N GLU A 236 -45.86 -39.78 -17.85
CA GLU A 236 -47.31 -39.69 -17.66
C GLU A 236 -48.09 -40.01 -18.95
N ARG A 237 -47.60 -39.59 -20.12
CA ARG A 237 -48.29 -39.82 -21.40
C ARG A 237 -48.12 -41.22 -21.97
N GLY A 238 -47.09 -41.97 -21.54
CA GLY A 238 -46.80 -43.30 -22.06
C GLY A 238 -46.33 -43.31 -23.52
N VAL A 239 -45.86 -44.47 -24.01
CA VAL A 239 -45.45 -44.65 -25.41
C VAL A 239 -46.69 -44.96 -26.25
N PRO A 240 -46.96 -44.23 -27.35
CA PRO A 240 -48.14 -44.52 -28.18
C PRO A 240 -48.04 -45.94 -28.77
N VAL A 241 -49.04 -46.77 -28.45
CA VAL A 241 -49.08 -48.21 -28.80
C VAL A 241 -49.44 -48.44 -30.28
N THR A 242 -50.00 -47.44 -30.97
CA THR A 242 -50.45 -47.57 -32.38
C THR A 242 -50.16 -46.32 -33.21
N LEU A 243 -49.20 -46.40 -34.14
CA LEU A 243 -48.85 -45.34 -35.10
C LEU A 243 -49.75 -45.35 -36.36
N LYS A 244 -51.06 -45.61 -36.21
CA LYS A 244 -51.96 -45.77 -37.37
C LYS A 244 -52.76 -44.51 -37.73
N ASP A 245 -52.83 -43.54 -36.82
CA ASP A 245 -53.67 -42.34 -36.96
C ASP A 245 -52.80 -41.07 -36.90
N ALA A 246 -53.21 -39.99 -37.59
CA ALA A 246 -52.49 -38.71 -37.61
C ALA A 246 -52.29 -38.09 -36.21
N ALA A 247 -53.11 -38.47 -35.23
CA ALA A 247 -52.95 -38.08 -33.83
C ALA A 247 -51.76 -38.79 -33.14
N GLY A 248 -51.55 -40.07 -33.42
CA GLY A 248 -50.45 -40.86 -32.87
C GLY A 248 -49.08 -40.45 -33.43
N GLU A 249 -49.01 -40.06 -34.71
CA GLU A 249 -47.78 -39.48 -35.29
C GLU A 249 -47.40 -38.16 -34.62
N LYS A 250 -48.40 -37.31 -34.32
CA LYS A 250 -48.18 -36.02 -33.66
C LYS A 250 -47.70 -36.18 -32.22
N GLU A 251 -48.26 -37.13 -31.47
CA GLU A 251 -47.81 -37.45 -30.11
C GLU A 251 -46.40 -38.04 -30.09
N TYR A 252 -46.08 -38.93 -31.02
CA TYR A 252 -44.74 -39.48 -31.17
C TYR A 252 -43.69 -38.40 -31.52
N ALA A 253 -44.04 -37.45 -32.38
CA ALA A 253 -43.18 -36.31 -32.71
C ALA A 253 -42.90 -35.41 -31.49
N VAL A 254 -43.92 -35.12 -30.68
CA VAL A 254 -43.76 -34.36 -29.42
C VAL A 254 -42.86 -35.13 -28.45
N MET A 255 -43.01 -36.45 -28.37
CA MET A 255 -42.18 -37.29 -27.52
C MET A 255 -40.71 -37.29 -27.94
N LEU A 256 -40.44 -37.44 -29.24
CA LEU A 256 -39.09 -37.34 -29.80
C LEU A 256 -38.47 -35.98 -29.51
N GLN A 257 -39.21 -34.89 -29.67
CA GLN A 257 -38.73 -33.54 -29.38
C GLN A 257 -38.40 -33.35 -27.88
N ALA A 258 -39.23 -33.89 -26.99
CA ALA A 258 -39.01 -33.87 -25.56
C ALA A 258 -37.75 -34.69 -25.18
N MET A 259 -37.59 -35.89 -25.73
CA MET A 259 -36.40 -36.74 -25.55
C MET A 259 -35.12 -36.07 -26.08
N GLN A 260 -35.17 -35.45 -27.26
CA GLN A 260 -34.05 -34.69 -27.81
C GLN A 260 -33.68 -33.50 -26.92
N THR A 261 -34.67 -32.83 -26.34
CA THR A 261 -34.44 -31.71 -25.42
C THR A 261 -33.79 -32.17 -24.12
N ILE A 262 -34.28 -33.27 -23.54
CA ILE A 262 -33.67 -33.93 -22.37
C ILE A 262 -32.22 -34.30 -22.69
N HIS A 263 -31.98 -35.00 -23.80
CA HIS A 263 -30.64 -35.42 -24.22
C HIS A 263 -29.69 -34.22 -24.35
N ARG A 264 -30.12 -33.15 -25.02
CA ARG A 264 -29.32 -31.93 -25.18
C ARG A 264 -29.02 -31.25 -23.85
N ARG A 265 -29.99 -31.13 -22.94
CA ARG A 265 -29.81 -30.52 -21.61
C ARG A 265 -28.89 -31.36 -20.73
N SER A 266 -29.06 -32.68 -20.71
CA SER A 266 -28.20 -33.61 -19.95
C SER A 266 -26.76 -33.56 -20.44
N LYS A 267 -26.56 -33.55 -21.77
CA LYS A 267 -25.23 -33.42 -22.37
C LYS A 267 -24.57 -32.07 -22.05
N GLY A 268 -25.35 -30.99 -22.06
CA GLY A 268 -24.89 -29.66 -21.65
C GLY A 268 -24.45 -29.62 -20.19
N LEU A 269 -25.24 -30.20 -19.28
CA LEU A 269 -24.92 -30.27 -17.85
C LEU A 269 -23.67 -31.12 -17.59
N LEU A 270 -23.52 -32.27 -18.25
CA LEU A 270 -22.31 -33.08 -18.15
C LEU A 270 -21.07 -32.29 -18.60
N GLY A 271 -21.18 -31.61 -19.74
CA GLY A 271 -20.13 -30.73 -20.24
C GLY A 271 -19.76 -29.63 -19.25
N PHE A 272 -20.76 -29.01 -18.60
CA PHE A 272 -20.56 -28.01 -17.56
C PHE A 272 -19.83 -28.56 -16.32
N VAL A 273 -20.22 -29.73 -15.83
CA VAL A 273 -19.59 -30.38 -14.67
C VAL A 273 -18.14 -30.79 -14.97
N GLU A 274 -17.87 -31.35 -16.14
CA GLU A 274 -16.50 -31.69 -16.56
C GLU A 274 -15.60 -30.46 -16.64
N ASN A 275 -16.13 -29.38 -17.21
CA ASN A 275 -15.52 -28.08 -17.31
C ASN A 275 -15.19 -27.47 -15.94
N TYR A 276 -16.11 -27.55 -14.98
CA TYR A 276 -15.86 -27.15 -13.60
C TYR A 276 -14.79 -28.02 -12.92
N ARG A 277 -14.79 -29.33 -13.16
CA ARG A 277 -13.78 -30.25 -12.61
C ARG A 277 -12.37 -29.90 -13.11
N ARG A 278 -12.23 -29.48 -14.37
CA ARG A 278 -10.95 -29.04 -14.94
C ARG A 278 -10.39 -27.79 -14.24
N LEU A 279 -11.26 -26.88 -13.80
CA LEU A 279 -10.88 -25.69 -13.05
C LEU A 279 -10.46 -26.05 -11.61
N THR A 280 -11.27 -26.86 -10.92
CA THR A 280 -11.10 -27.11 -9.47
C THR A 280 -10.13 -28.23 -9.12
N ARG A 281 -9.82 -29.13 -10.05
CA ARG A 281 -8.89 -30.25 -9.85
C ARG A 281 -7.70 -30.19 -10.80
N LEU A 282 -7.11 -29.01 -10.92
CA LEU A 282 -5.84 -28.86 -11.64
C LEU A 282 -4.72 -29.51 -10.80
N PRO A 283 -4.00 -30.53 -11.31
CA PRO A 283 -2.90 -31.16 -10.58
C PRO A 283 -1.78 -30.14 -10.35
N ALA A 284 -1.01 -30.32 -9.27
CA ALA A 284 0.17 -29.50 -9.02
C ALA A 284 1.16 -29.65 -10.20
N PRO A 285 1.77 -28.54 -10.68
CA PRO A 285 2.66 -28.57 -11.84
C PRO A 285 3.93 -29.37 -11.53
N VAL A 286 4.31 -30.26 -12.43
CA VAL A 286 5.58 -30.98 -12.38
C VAL A 286 6.57 -30.22 -13.27
N CYS A 287 7.26 -29.24 -12.67
CA CYS A 287 8.18 -28.39 -13.42
C CYS A 287 9.46 -29.13 -13.82
N ALA A 288 9.81 -29.01 -15.09
CA ALA A 288 11.09 -29.47 -15.65
C ALA A 288 11.67 -28.39 -16.55
N SER A 289 12.98 -28.43 -16.83
CA SER A 289 13.59 -27.50 -17.77
C SER A 289 13.19 -27.85 -19.20
N VAL A 290 12.33 -27.04 -19.80
CA VAL A 290 11.75 -27.26 -21.13
C VAL A 290 12.38 -26.29 -22.14
N PRO A 291 12.97 -26.76 -23.25
CA PRO A 291 13.40 -25.90 -24.35
C PRO A 291 12.21 -25.20 -25.01
N VAL A 292 12.17 -23.87 -24.99
CA VAL A 292 11.01 -23.11 -25.52
C VAL A 292 10.85 -23.28 -27.03
N ARG A 293 11.97 -23.49 -27.74
CA ARG A 293 11.96 -23.80 -29.18
C ARG A 293 11.21 -25.10 -29.48
N GLU A 294 11.42 -26.16 -28.70
CA GLU A 294 10.73 -27.44 -28.91
C GLU A 294 9.23 -27.31 -28.66
N LEU A 295 8.87 -26.62 -27.58
CA LEU A 295 7.47 -26.28 -27.27
C LEU A 295 6.79 -25.57 -28.45
N PHE A 296 7.42 -24.54 -29.02
CA PHE A 296 6.87 -23.82 -30.17
C PHE A 296 6.80 -24.69 -31.42
N THR A 297 7.80 -25.53 -31.65
CA THR A 297 7.84 -26.43 -32.81
C THR A 297 6.70 -27.45 -32.76
N ASP A 298 6.40 -28.00 -31.59
CA ASP A 298 5.32 -28.98 -31.44
C ASP A 298 3.94 -28.33 -31.53
N LEU A 299 3.78 -27.10 -31.02
CA LEU A 299 2.56 -26.31 -31.25
C LEU A 299 2.37 -25.96 -32.73
N GLN A 300 3.44 -25.65 -33.45
CA GLN A 300 3.39 -25.41 -34.90
C GLN A 300 2.94 -26.66 -35.67
N LYS A 301 3.36 -27.87 -35.25
CA LYS A 301 2.87 -29.13 -35.85
C LYS A 301 1.38 -29.37 -35.56
N LEU A 302 0.93 -29.02 -34.35
CA LEU A 302 -0.48 -29.16 -33.95
C LEU A 302 -1.40 -28.17 -34.68
N PHE A 303 -0.88 -26.98 -35.02
CA PHE A 303 -1.57 -25.94 -35.77
C PHE A 303 -0.81 -25.62 -37.06
N PRO A 304 -0.93 -26.43 -38.13
CA PRO A 304 -0.25 -26.22 -39.40
C PRO A 304 -0.86 -25.07 -40.25
N ASP A 305 -1.41 -24.06 -39.58
CA ASP A 305 -2.12 -22.94 -40.17
C ASP A 305 -1.12 -21.83 -40.57
N GLU A 306 -1.08 -21.48 -41.86
CA GLU A 306 -0.14 -20.47 -42.39
C GLU A 306 -0.35 -19.07 -41.78
N THR A 307 -1.50 -18.84 -41.16
CA THR A 307 -1.85 -17.59 -40.48
C THR A 307 -1.15 -17.41 -39.13
N ILE A 308 -0.55 -18.48 -38.58
CA ILE A 308 0.14 -18.49 -37.29
C ILE A 308 1.65 -18.50 -37.51
N HIS A 309 2.30 -17.44 -37.08
CA HIS A 309 3.75 -17.28 -37.16
C HIS A 309 4.39 -17.47 -35.79
N PHE A 310 5.24 -18.48 -35.66
CA PHE A 310 6.04 -18.73 -34.46
C PHE A 310 7.46 -18.17 -34.66
N GLU A 311 7.87 -17.24 -33.81
CA GLU A 311 9.26 -16.78 -33.73
C GLU A 311 10.05 -17.74 -32.83
N LEU A 312 10.79 -18.66 -33.44
CA LEU A 312 11.51 -19.72 -32.73
C LEU A 312 12.75 -19.14 -32.01
N PRO A 313 12.80 -19.19 -30.67
CA PRO A 313 13.96 -18.72 -29.92
C PRO A 313 15.19 -19.64 -30.12
N PRO A 314 16.39 -19.21 -29.66
CA PRO A 314 17.58 -20.06 -29.62
C PRO A 314 17.36 -21.33 -28.77
N LEU A 315 18.03 -22.43 -29.14
CA LEU A 315 17.84 -23.75 -28.52
C LEU A 315 18.23 -23.79 -27.04
N GLU A 316 19.20 -22.97 -26.63
CA GLU A 316 19.71 -22.82 -25.26
C GLU A 316 18.73 -22.15 -24.29
N LYS A 317 17.63 -21.57 -24.79
CA LYS A 317 16.66 -20.87 -23.96
C LYS A 317 15.62 -21.85 -23.43
N THR A 318 15.81 -22.27 -22.19
CA THR A 318 14.90 -23.15 -21.45
C THR A 318 14.02 -22.36 -20.47
N LEU A 319 12.94 -23.02 -20.03
CA LEU A 319 11.99 -22.52 -19.06
C LEU A 319 11.61 -23.66 -18.10
N ASP A 320 11.67 -23.41 -16.79
CA ASP A 320 11.34 -24.41 -15.78
C ASP A 320 9.83 -24.43 -15.51
N VAL A 321 9.09 -25.27 -16.24
CA VAL A 321 7.61 -25.33 -16.22
C VAL A 321 7.09 -26.75 -16.40
N ASP A 322 5.82 -26.98 -16.04
CA ASP A 322 5.09 -28.16 -16.48
C ASP A 322 4.72 -27.99 -17.96
N ARG A 323 5.38 -28.77 -18.81
CA ARG A 323 5.22 -28.69 -20.25
C ARG A 323 3.77 -28.84 -20.70
N ALA A 324 3.05 -29.84 -20.19
CA ALA A 324 1.70 -30.16 -20.63
C ALA A 324 0.72 -29.04 -20.23
N GLN A 325 0.90 -28.46 -19.04
CA GLN A 325 0.06 -27.34 -18.60
C GLN A 325 0.31 -26.09 -19.43
N ILE A 326 1.57 -25.75 -19.76
CA ILE A 326 1.87 -24.58 -20.59
C ILE A 326 1.44 -24.78 -22.04
N GLU A 327 1.56 -26.00 -22.60
CA GLU A 327 0.97 -26.34 -23.89
C GLU A 327 -0.54 -26.09 -23.88
N GLN A 328 -1.24 -26.50 -22.83
CA GLN A 328 -2.68 -26.27 -22.67
C GLN A 328 -3.05 -24.78 -22.64
N VAL A 329 -2.22 -23.93 -22.01
CA VAL A 329 -2.38 -22.46 -22.04
C VAL A 329 -2.25 -21.95 -23.46
N LEU A 330 -1.16 -22.31 -24.15
CA LEU A 330 -0.87 -21.81 -25.50
C LEU A 330 -1.92 -22.29 -26.51
N ILE A 331 -2.39 -23.54 -26.42
CA ILE A 331 -3.49 -24.08 -27.23
C ILE A 331 -4.76 -23.25 -27.04
N ASN A 332 -5.11 -22.90 -25.81
CA ASN A 332 -6.29 -22.08 -25.52
C ASN A 332 -6.17 -20.66 -26.10
N LEU A 333 -4.99 -20.04 -25.98
CA LEU A 333 -4.74 -18.72 -26.54
C LEU A 333 -4.76 -18.72 -28.07
N LEU A 334 -4.12 -19.72 -28.70
CA LEU A 334 -4.12 -19.89 -30.15
C LEU A 334 -5.52 -20.13 -30.70
N LYS A 335 -6.33 -20.98 -30.03
CA LYS A 335 -7.73 -21.18 -30.41
C LYS A 335 -8.53 -19.89 -30.32
N ASN A 336 -8.37 -19.12 -29.23
CA ASN A 336 -9.03 -17.83 -29.07
C ASN A 336 -8.61 -16.81 -30.14
N ALA A 337 -7.32 -16.76 -30.47
CA ALA A 337 -6.76 -15.91 -31.51
C ALA A 337 -7.36 -16.24 -32.90
N ARG A 338 -7.40 -17.53 -33.27
CA ARG A 338 -8.00 -18.00 -34.53
C ARG A 338 -9.49 -17.63 -34.64
N GLU A 339 -10.24 -17.84 -33.56
CA GLU A 339 -11.66 -17.49 -33.52
C GLU A 339 -11.86 -15.97 -33.67
N ALA A 340 -11.00 -15.14 -33.04
CA ALA A 340 -11.08 -13.69 -33.11
C ALA A 340 -10.66 -13.12 -34.48
N SER A 341 -9.76 -13.80 -35.20
CA SER A 341 -9.30 -13.39 -36.53
C SER A 341 -10.08 -14.02 -37.69
N ALA A 342 -11.02 -14.93 -37.42
CA ALA A 342 -11.72 -15.72 -38.45
C ALA A 342 -12.46 -14.89 -39.51
N ARG A 343 -12.85 -13.65 -39.21
CA ARG A 343 -13.55 -12.74 -40.12
C ARG A 343 -12.66 -11.69 -40.79
N ARG A 344 -11.35 -11.70 -40.52
CA ARG A 344 -10.39 -10.80 -41.18
C ARG A 344 -10.06 -11.31 -42.57
N GLU A 345 -9.84 -10.39 -43.51
CA GLU A 345 -9.34 -10.73 -44.85
C GLU A 345 -7.92 -11.32 -44.80
N THR A 346 -7.09 -10.82 -43.89
CA THR A 346 -5.71 -11.26 -43.66
C THR A 346 -5.51 -11.62 -42.19
N PRO A 347 -5.99 -12.79 -41.73
CA PRO A 347 -5.78 -13.23 -40.35
C PRO A 347 -4.28 -13.40 -40.09
N LYS A 348 -3.80 -12.83 -38.99
CA LYS A 348 -2.42 -12.90 -38.56
C LYS A 348 -2.34 -13.14 -37.06
N ILE A 349 -1.66 -14.21 -36.70
CA ILE A 349 -1.37 -14.58 -35.31
C ILE A 349 0.15 -14.70 -35.17
N GLU A 350 0.72 -14.09 -34.14
CA GLU A 350 2.16 -14.07 -33.87
C GLU A 350 2.43 -14.60 -32.47
N VAL A 351 3.30 -15.60 -32.38
CA VAL A 351 3.77 -16.18 -31.12
C VAL A 351 5.25 -15.92 -30.97
N LYS A 352 5.64 -15.24 -29.90
CA LYS A 352 7.03 -14.82 -29.66
C LYS A 352 7.44 -15.11 -28.23
N ALA A 353 8.70 -15.49 -28.03
CA ALA A 353 9.33 -15.59 -26.72
C ALA A 353 10.48 -14.58 -26.62
N VAL A 354 10.48 -13.78 -25.55
CA VAL A 354 11.53 -12.80 -25.25
C VAL A 354 12.19 -13.17 -23.92
N PHE A 355 13.53 -13.16 -23.91
CA PHE A 355 14.33 -13.49 -22.73
C PHE A 355 15.10 -12.26 -22.27
N ALA A 356 14.90 -11.85 -21.03
CA ALA A 356 15.63 -10.77 -20.40
C ALA A 356 16.54 -11.31 -19.28
N PRO A 357 17.76 -10.80 -19.09
CA PRO A 357 18.61 -11.22 -17.99
C PRO A 357 17.95 -10.88 -16.63
N LYS A 358 17.92 -11.85 -15.72
CA LYS A 358 17.45 -11.67 -14.34
C LYS A 358 18.69 -11.41 -13.47
N VAL A 359 18.80 -10.21 -12.91
CA VAL A 359 19.88 -9.89 -11.97
C VAL A 359 19.57 -10.60 -10.65
N THR A 360 20.21 -11.74 -10.41
CA THR A 360 20.22 -12.41 -9.10
C THR A 360 21.66 -12.69 -8.68
N SER A 361 21.89 -12.76 -7.38
CA SER A 361 23.22 -12.75 -6.75
C SER A 361 24.08 -13.99 -7.00
N SER A 362 23.61 -15.01 -7.75
CA SER A 362 24.35 -16.28 -7.84
C SER A 362 24.14 -17.14 -9.10
N LEU A 363 23.19 -16.87 -10.00
CA LEU A 363 23.03 -17.65 -11.24
C LEU A 363 22.50 -16.80 -12.39
N THR A 364 22.97 -17.07 -13.61
CA THR A 364 22.49 -16.47 -14.87
C THR A 364 21.07 -16.95 -15.21
N ALA A 365 20.08 -16.50 -14.44
CA ALA A 365 18.67 -16.76 -14.72
C ALA A 365 18.14 -15.76 -15.76
N TRP A 366 17.16 -16.18 -16.56
CA TRP A 366 16.49 -15.31 -17.53
C TRP A 366 15.01 -15.21 -17.16
N ARG A 367 14.41 -14.02 -17.25
CA ARG A 367 12.95 -13.91 -17.27
C ARG A 367 12.47 -14.18 -18.69
N CYS A 368 11.59 -15.16 -18.84
CA CYS A 368 10.94 -15.46 -20.12
C CYS A 368 9.57 -14.77 -20.18
N THR A 369 9.29 -14.15 -21.32
CA THR A 369 7.95 -13.63 -21.63
C THR A 369 7.49 -14.22 -22.96
N ILE A 370 6.35 -14.90 -22.97
CA ILE A 370 5.73 -15.44 -24.19
C ILE A 370 4.52 -14.58 -24.54
N THR A 371 4.45 -14.08 -25.77
CA THR A 371 3.31 -13.30 -26.27
C THR A 371 2.57 -14.04 -27.36
N VAL A 372 1.25 -14.04 -27.32
CA VAL A 372 0.35 -14.49 -28.40
C VAL A 372 -0.47 -13.28 -28.84
N ARG A 373 -0.19 -12.79 -30.05
CA ARG A 373 -0.83 -11.61 -30.64
C ARG A 373 -1.68 -12.00 -31.83
N ASP A 374 -2.90 -11.49 -31.88
CA ASP A 374 -3.80 -11.59 -33.02
C ASP A 374 -4.15 -10.20 -33.59
N ASN A 375 -4.60 -10.15 -34.84
CA ASN A 375 -5.17 -8.97 -35.47
C ASN A 375 -6.71 -9.04 -35.59
N GLY A 376 -7.37 -9.78 -34.70
CA GLY A 376 -8.80 -10.04 -34.73
C GLY A 376 -9.68 -8.84 -34.38
N GLU A 377 -10.92 -9.11 -33.99
CA GLU A 377 -11.92 -8.08 -33.63
C GLU A 377 -11.56 -7.29 -32.35
N GLY A 378 -10.64 -7.81 -31.53
CA GLY A 378 -10.29 -7.21 -30.23
C GLY A 378 -11.36 -7.44 -29.16
N ILE A 379 -11.12 -6.89 -27.96
CA ILE A 379 -11.98 -7.04 -26.79
C ILE A 379 -12.51 -5.65 -26.40
N LEU A 380 -13.80 -5.56 -26.09
CA LEU A 380 -14.40 -4.30 -25.61
C LEU A 380 -13.82 -3.92 -24.22
N PRO A 381 -13.50 -2.64 -23.97
CA PRO A 381 -12.93 -2.21 -22.69
C PRO A 381 -13.75 -2.63 -21.47
N GLU A 382 -15.08 -2.60 -21.59
CA GLU A 382 -16.04 -2.92 -20.51
C GLU A 382 -15.97 -4.38 -20.01
N VAL A 383 -15.45 -5.28 -20.85
CA VAL A 383 -15.38 -6.72 -20.54
C VAL A 383 -13.95 -7.22 -20.37
N GLN A 384 -12.94 -6.39 -20.66
CA GLN A 384 -11.53 -6.76 -20.60
C GLN A 384 -11.12 -7.27 -19.21
N ASP A 385 -11.60 -6.64 -18.14
CA ASP A 385 -11.32 -7.06 -16.75
C ASP A 385 -12.05 -8.35 -16.35
N LYS A 386 -13.06 -8.76 -17.13
CA LYS A 386 -13.93 -9.91 -16.81
C LYS A 386 -13.53 -11.17 -17.57
N ILE A 387 -12.67 -11.09 -18.58
CA ILE A 387 -12.35 -12.24 -19.45
C ILE A 387 -11.67 -13.42 -18.73
N PHE A 388 -11.04 -13.17 -17.57
CA PHE A 388 -10.42 -14.20 -16.73
C PHE A 388 -11.36 -14.74 -15.66
N VAL A 389 -12.57 -14.19 -15.51
CA VAL A 389 -13.57 -14.69 -14.57
C VAL A 389 -14.14 -16.00 -15.13
N PRO A 390 -14.16 -17.10 -14.36
CA PRO A 390 -14.72 -18.36 -14.82
C PRO A 390 -16.16 -18.22 -15.32
N PHE A 391 -16.48 -18.93 -16.40
CA PHE A 391 -17.78 -18.94 -17.09
C PHE A 391 -18.17 -17.63 -17.77
N PHE A 392 -17.32 -16.59 -17.72
CA PHE A 392 -17.56 -15.38 -18.49
C PHE A 392 -17.23 -15.62 -19.96
N THR A 393 -18.18 -15.34 -20.84
CA THR A 393 -18.01 -15.46 -22.29
C THR A 393 -18.96 -14.50 -22.99
N THR A 394 -18.48 -13.87 -24.06
CA THR A 394 -19.33 -13.13 -25.03
C THR A 394 -19.69 -13.99 -26.24
N LYS A 395 -19.13 -15.20 -26.34
CA LYS A 395 -19.31 -16.14 -27.46
C LYS A 395 -20.53 -17.03 -27.21
N THR A 396 -21.32 -17.26 -28.25
CA THR A 396 -22.54 -18.10 -28.23
C THR A 396 -22.30 -19.57 -27.91
N ALA A 397 -21.10 -20.10 -28.21
CA ALA A 397 -20.71 -21.50 -27.98
C ALA A 397 -19.47 -21.66 -27.08
N GLY A 398 -19.02 -20.58 -26.42
CA GLY A 398 -17.85 -20.61 -25.55
C GLY A 398 -18.19 -21.12 -24.15
N SER A 399 -17.34 -21.97 -23.56
CA SER A 399 -17.54 -22.42 -22.16
C SER A 399 -17.16 -21.37 -21.11
N GLY A 400 -16.44 -20.31 -21.50
CA GLY A 400 -15.96 -19.25 -20.60
C GLY A 400 -14.88 -19.70 -19.60
N ILE A 401 -14.24 -20.84 -19.81
CA ILE A 401 -13.27 -21.43 -18.84
C ILE A 401 -11.84 -21.39 -19.36
N GLY A 402 -11.64 -21.29 -20.67
CA GLY A 402 -10.31 -21.35 -21.27
C GLY A 402 -9.34 -20.34 -20.65
N LEU A 403 -9.73 -19.07 -20.58
CA LEU A 403 -8.87 -18.00 -20.05
C LEU A 403 -8.72 -18.05 -18.53
N SER A 404 -9.77 -18.40 -17.78
CA SER A 404 -9.67 -18.57 -16.33
C SER A 404 -8.72 -19.71 -15.95
N LEU A 405 -8.77 -20.82 -16.71
CA LEU A 405 -7.82 -21.93 -16.57
C LEU A 405 -6.39 -21.48 -16.90
N CYS A 406 -6.20 -20.67 -17.96
CA CYS A 406 -4.89 -20.11 -18.28
C CYS A 406 -4.31 -19.29 -17.11
N LYS A 407 -5.15 -18.45 -16.48
CA LYS A 407 -4.75 -17.66 -15.32
C LYS A 407 -4.33 -18.54 -14.15
N GLN A 408 -5.09 -19.60 -13.87
CA GLN A 408 -4.80 -20.52 -12.77
C GLN A 408 -3.51 -21.31 -13.00
N ILE A 409 -3.28 -21.83 -14.22
CA ILE A 409 -2.03 -22.51 -14.58
C ILE A 409 -0.84 -21.56 -14.39
N MET A 410 -0.91 -20.34 -14.92
CA MET A 410 0.18 -19.37 -14.79
C MET A 410 0.47 -19.01 -13.34
N ASN A 411 -0.56 -18.82 -12.51
CA ASN A 411 -0.40 -18.54 -11.09
C ASN A 411 0.27 -19.72 -10.35
N GLN A 412 -0.05 -20.98 -10.68
CA GLN A 412 0.60 -22.16 -10.07
C GLN A 412 2.09 -22.28 -10.44
N HIS A 413 2.50 -21.71 -11.57
CA HIS A 413 3.90 -21.60 -11.99
C HIS A 413 4.60 -20.34 -11.43
N GLY A 414 3.94 -19.59 -10.54
CA GLY A 414 4.47 -18.33 -10.00
C GLY A 414 4.54 -17.20 -11.02
N GLY A 415 3.95 -17.39 -12.22
CA GLY A 415 3.93 -16.41 -13.31
C GLY A 415 2.63 -15.60 -13.36
N ASN A 416 2.47 -14.82 -14.41
CA ASN A 416 1.29 -14.00 -14.64
C ASN A 416 0.86 -14.02 -16.12
N ILE A 417 -0.44 -13.88 -16.37
CA ILE A 417 -1.01 -13.61 -17.69
C ILE A 417 -1.74 -12.28 -17.69
N THR A 418 -1.44 -11.45 -18.69
CA THR A 418 -2.07 -10.16 -18.95
C THR A 418 -2.54 -10.07 -20.40
N VAL A 419 -3.41 -9.11 -20.68
CA VAL A 419 -3.92 -8.85 -22.03
C VAL A 419 -3.87 -7.35 -22.32
N TYR A 420 -3.42 -7.00 -23.51
CA TYR A 420 -3.66 -5.71 -24.13
C TYR A 420 -4.52 -5.94 -25.37
N SER A 421 -5.64 -5.23 -25.51
CA SER A 421 -6.54 -5.39 -26.64
C SER A 421 -7.15 -4.05 -27.01
N GLU A 422 -7.34 -3.82 -28.30
CA GLU A 422 -8.03 -2.65 -28.82
C GLU A 422 -9.11 -3.10 -29.82
N PRO A 423 -10.37 -2.63 -29.69
CA PRO A 423 -11.43 -2.97 -30.62
C PRO A 423 -11.02 -2.68 -32.07
N GLY A 424 -11.16 -3.67 -32.94
CA GLY A 424 -10.80 -3.56 -34.35
C GLY A 424 -9.30 -3.55 -34.66
N LYS A 425 -8.41 -3.76 -33.67
CA LYS A 425 -6.96 -3.94 -33.91
C LYS A 425 -6.39 -5.28 -33.41
N GLY A 426 -7.17 -6.04 -32.64
CA GLY A 426 -6.80 -7.36 -32.15
C GLY A 426 -6.34 -7.35 -30.69
N SER A 427 -5.83 -8.49 -30.24
CA SER A 427 -5.41 -8.69 -28.84
C SER A 427 -3.99 -9.23 -28.74
N CYS A 428 -3.32 -8.94 -27.63
CA CYS A 428 -2.00 -9.46 -27.29
C CYS A 428 -2.04 -10.00 -25.86
N PHE A 429 -1.99 -11.32 -25.74
CA PHE A 429 -1.86 -12.00 -24.45
C PHE A 429 -0.38 -12.17 -24.12
N THR A 430 0.02 -11.80 -22.92
CA THR A 430 1.40 -11.86 -22.46
C THR A 430 1.50 -12.78 -21.25
N LEU A 431 2.29 -13.84 -21.36
CA LEU A 431 2.64 -14.78 -20.31
C LEU A 431 4.02 -14.39 -19.75
N GLN A 432 4.09 -14.04 -18.48
CA GLN A 432 5.33 -13.68 -17.79
C GLN A 432 5.69 -14.80 -16.81
N PHE A 433 6.90 -15.32 -16.92
CA PHE A 433 7.44 -16.37 -16.05
C PHE A 433 8.52 -15.76 -15.14
N CYS A 434 8.54 -16.16 -13.87
CA CYS A 434 9.32 -15.50 -12.81
C CYS A 434 10.75 -15.99 -12.68
#